data_AF-A0A7K0PK17-F1
#
_entry.id   AF-A0A7K0PK17-F1
#
_cell.length_a   1.000
_cell.length_b   1.000
_cell.length_c   1.000
_cell.angle_alpha   90.00
_cell.angle_beta   90.00
_cell.angle_gamma   90.00
#
_symmetry.space_group_name_H-M   'P 1'
#
loop_
_entity.id
_entity.type
_entity.pdbx_description
1 polymer ?
#
loop_
_entity_poly.entity_id
_entity_poly.type
_entity_poly.pdbx_seq_one_letter_code
_entity_poly.pdbx_strand_id
1 'polypeptide(L)'
;MICPKCSADTRVIDSRPHQDDTRVFQRRRVCTGCGHRFPTWESTIDVAAQRARQRQAQATYKTRMDPAVRAARIARSNLRRDAKVEAAETGRPLEDVLRAWDIKPAARAKPASRPRRRPTPRCNEGSATTPNLERTR
;
A
#
# COMPACT_ATOMS: atom_id res chain seq x y z
N MET A 1 14.62 -10.09 20.67
CA MET A 1 15.06 -9.77 19.30
C MET A 1 16.56 -9.93 19.22
N ILE A 2 17.05 -10.49 18.13
CA ILE A 2 18.47 -10.83 17.91
C ILE A 2 19.18 -9.72 17.14
N CYS A 3 20.47 -9.50 17.38
CA CYS A 3 21.27 -8.50 16.67
C CYS A 3 21.41 -8.85 15.18
N PRO A 4 21.10 -7.94 14.24
CA PRO A 4 21.24 -8.20 12.80
C PRO A 4 22.69 -8.28 12.31
N LYS A 5 23.67 -7.85 13.11
CA LYS A 5 25.10 -7.87 12.73
C LYS A 5 25.85 -9.12 13.16
N CYS A 6 25.63 -9.57 14.40
CA CYS A 6 26.41 -10.66 15.00
C CYS A 6 25.57 -11.73 15.67
N SER A 7 24.25 -11.69 15.51
CA SER A 7 23.31 -12.68 16.06
C SER A 7 23.30 -12.85 17.59
N ALA A 8 23.98 -11.97 18.34
CA ALA A 8 23.95 -11.96 19.79
C ALA A 8 22.69 -11.27 20.35
N ASP A 9 22.54 -11.35 21.67
CA ASP A 9 21.43 -10.73 22.39
C ASP A 9 21.43 -9.19 22.33
N THR A 10 20.26 -8.63 22.63
CA THR A 10 20.01 -7.18 22.56
C THR A 10 19.25 -6.70 23.78
N ARG A 11 19.58 -5.49 24.24
CA ARG A 11 18.85 -4.79 25.31
C ARG A 11 18.13 -3.56 24.75
N VAL A 12 16.97 -3.25 25.30
CA VAL A 12 16.21 -2.03 24.97
C VAL A 12 16.80 -0.86 25.75
N ILE A 13 17.05 0.26 25.07
CA ILE A 13 17.60 1.48 25.68
C ILE A 13 16.60 2.65 25.68
N ASP A 14 15.65 2.66 24.75
CA ASP A 14 14.62 3.70 24.64
C ASP A 14 13.37 3.11 23.98
N SER A 15 12.21 3.60 24.35
CA SER A 15 10.92 3.16 23.85
C SER A 15 10.02 4.34 23.60
N ARG A 16 9.54 4.46 22.35
CA ARG A 16 8.66 5.54 21.93
C ARG A 16 7.38 4.95 21.33
N PRO A 17 6.19 5.39 21.73
CA PRO A 17 4.98 5.10 20.97
C PRO A 17 5.07 5.75 19.58
N HIS A 18 4.48 5.12 18.58
CA HIS A 18 4.31 5.71 17.25
C HIS A 18 3.32 6.88 17.33
N GLN A 19 3.56 7.94 16.57
CA GLN A 19 2.74 9.17 16.62
C GLN A 19 1.29 8.89 16.21
N ASP A 20 1.10 8.12 15.14
CA ASP A 20 -0.23 7.84 14.58
C ASP A 20 -0.97 6.65 15.24
N ASP A 21 -0.27 5.71 15.88
CA ASP A 21 -0.88 4.53 16.50
C ASP A 21 -0.19 4.17 17.82
N THR A 22 -0.88 4.41 18.92
CA THR A 22 -0.40 4.13 20.28
C THR A 22 -0.18 2.64 20.56
N ARG A 23 -0.66 1.75 19.69
CA ARG A 23 -0.41 0.30 19.75
C ARG A 23 0.90 -0.11 19.11
N VAL A 24 1.57 0.79 18.39
CA VAL A 24 2.86 0.55 17.76
C VAL A 24 3.95 1.28 18.55
N PHE A 25 5.03 0.57 18.85
CA PHE A 25 6.17 1.08 19.59
C PHE A 25 7.44 0.98 18.75
N GLN A 26 8.18 2.08 18.69
CA GLN A 26 9.57 2.10 18.23
C GLN A 26 10.48 1.86 19.44
N ARG A 27 11.18 0.74 19.46
CA ARG A 27 12.18 0.42 20.49
C ARG A 27 13.57 0.65 19.92
N ARG A 28 14.39 1.49 20.56
CA ARG A 28 15.83 1.55 20.25
C ARG A 28 16.53 0.46 21.05
N ARG A 29 17.29 -0.38 20.36
CA ARG A 29 18.02 -1.52 20.93
C ARG A 29 19.52 -1.35 20.76
N VAL A 30 20.29 -1.96 21.65
CA VAL A 30 21.74 -2.10 21.54
C VAL A 30 22.14 -3.56 21.72
N CYS A 31 23.02 -4.06 20.87
CA CYS A 31 23.59 -5.39 20.99
C CYS A 31 24.54 -5.49 22.19
N THR A 32 24.43 -6.57 22.96
CA THR A 32 25.32 -6.84 24.11
C THR A 32 26.69 -7.38 23.67
N GLY A 33 26.80 -7.98 22.48
CA GLY A 33 28.06 -8.51 21.94
C GLY A 33 28.89 -7.48 21.16
N CYS A 34 28.30 -6.81 20.16
CA CYS A 34 29.04 -5.89 19.28
C CYS A 34 28.73 -4.40 19.48
N GLY A 35 27.83 -4.05 20.43
CA GLY A 35 27.45 -2.66 20.69
C GLY A 35 26.62 -1.97 19.60
N HIS A 36 26.25 -2.67 18.52
CA HIS A 36 25.47 -2.08 17.43
C HIS A 36 24.08 -1.62 17.90
N ARG A 37 23.71 -0.39 17.54
CA ARG A 37 22.41 0.24 17.89
C ARG A 37 21.47 0.25 16.69
N PHE A 38 20.23 -0.14 16.90
CA PHE A 38 19.22 -0.18 15.85
C PHE A 38 17.79 -0.03 16.41
N PRO A 39 16.85 0.54 15.64
CA PRO A 39 15.43 0.59 16.02
C PRO A 39 14.70 -0.71 15.64
N THR A 40 13.68 -1.07 16.41
CA THR A 40 12.72 -2.14 16.09
C THR A 40 11.30 -1.61 16.26
N TRP A 41 10.38 -2.16 15.47
CA TRP A 41 8.96 -1.84 15.55
C TRP A 41 8.23 -3.02 16.14
N GLU A 42 7.49 -2.77 17.21
CA GLU A 42 6.68 -3.77 17.90
C GLU A 42 5.25 -3.28 17.96
N SER A 43 4.28 -4.19 17.94
CA SER A 43 2.88 -3.84 18.03
C SER A 43 2.18 -4.68 19.08
N THR A 44 1.31 -4.07 19.88
CA THR A 44 0.41 -4.74 20.82
C THR A 44 -0.93 -5.11 20.15
N ILE A 45 -1.04 -4.96 18.83
CA ILE A 45 -2.23 -5.37 18.09
C ILE A 45 -2.35 -6.89 18.18
N ASP A 46 -3.44 -7.35 18.79
CA ASP A 46 -3.86 -8.74 18.68
C ASP A 46 -4.36 -9.01 17.26
N VAL A 47 -3.45 -9.56 16.44
CA VAL A 47 -3.71 -9.91 15.03
C VAL A 47 -4.81 -10.97 14.92
N ALA A 48 -4.93 -11.89 15.90
CA ALA A 48 -5.95 -12.91 15.89
C ALA A 48 -7.35 -12.30 16.14
N ALA A 49 -7.47 -11.46 17.17
CA ALA A 49 -8.71 -10.75 17.45
C ALA A 49 -9.09 -9.76 16.32
N GLN A 50 -8.11 -9.08 15.73
CA GLN A 50 -8.34 -8.20 14.57
C GLN A 50 -8.90 -8.99 13.38
N ARG A 51 -8.31 -10.14 13.05
CA ARG A 51 -8.81 -11.03 12.00
C ARG A 51 -10.20 -11.56 12.32
N ALA A 52 -10.49 -11.91 13.58
CA ALA A 52 -11.82 -12.33 14.00
C ALA A 52 -12.87 -11.24 13.78
N ARG A 53 -12.58 -9.99 14.19
CA ARG A 53 -13.46 -8.83 13.93
C ARG A 53 -13.67 -8.60 12.44
N GLN A 54 -12.62 -8.70 11.62
CA GLN A 54 -12.74 -8.58 10.16
C GLN A 54 -13.64 -9.67 9.56
N ARG A 55 -13.52 -10.92 10.01
CA ARG A 55 -14.40 -12.01 9.56
C ARG A 55 -15.86 -11.74 9.93
N GLN A 56 -16.13 -11.28 11.16
CA GLN A 56 -17.47 -10.91 11.61
C GLN A 56 -18.05 -9.77 10.76
N ALA A 57 -17.27 -8.71 10.53
CA ALA A 57 -17.67 -7.59 9.67
C ALA A 57 -17.94 -8.03 8.21
N GLN A 58 -17.14 -8.95 7.67
CA GLN A 58 -17.41 -9.53 6.35
C GLN A 58 -18.67 -10.39 6.34
N ALA A 59 -18.93 -11.16 7.39
CA ALA A 59 -20.14 -11.97 7.50
C ALA A 59 -21.39 -11.08 7.53
N THR A 60 -21.39 -10.02 8.35
CA THR A 60 -22.51 -9.07 8.41
C THR A 60 -22.70 -8.31 7.10
N TYR A 61 -21.62 -7.93 6.42
CA TYR A 61 -21.71 -7.34 5.08
C TYR A 61 -22.33 -8.32 4.07
N LYS A 62 -21.92 -9.61 4.10
CA LYS A 62 -22.44 -10.64 3.21
C LYS A 62 -23.90 -10.97 3.45
N THR A 63 -24.39 -10.89 4.69
CA THR A 63 -25.81 -11.15 5.01
C THR A 63 -26.71 -9.99 4.61
N ARG A 64 -26.22 -8.75 4.65
CA ARG A 64 -26.97 -7.56 4.19
C ARG A 64 -27.05 -7.44 2.67
N MET A 65 -26.15 -8.09 1.94
CA MET A 65 -26.14 -8.09 0.48
C MET A 65 -27.21 -9.02 -0.07
N ASP A 66 -27.97 -8.54 -1.04
CA ASP A 66 -28.91 -9.38 -1.78
C ASP A 66 -28.17 -10.58 -2.42
N PRO A 67 -28.64 -11.83 -2.20
CA PRO A 67 -27.98 -13.02 -2.71
C PRO A 67 -27.85 -13.05 -4.24
N ALA A 68 -28.84 -12.54 -4.98
CA ALA A 68 -28.81 -12.52 -6.44
C ALA A 68 -27.79 -11.50 -6.94
N VAL A 69 -27.73 -10.30 -6.34
CA VAL A 69 -26.69 -9.30 -6.63
C VAL A 69 -25.30 -9.85 -6.35
N ARG A 70 -25.12 -10.57 -5.24
CA ARG A 70 -23.85 -11.22 -4.89
C ARG A 70 -23.48 -12.30 -5.92
N ALA A 71 -24.41 -13.17 -6.29
CA ALA A 71 -24.19 -14.22 -7.28
C ALA A 71 -23.80 -13.63 -8.64
N ALA A 72 -24.49 -12.59 -9.11
CA ALA A 72 -24.17 -11.89 -10.35
C ALA A 72 -22.76 -11.27 -10.32
N ARG A 73 -22.35 -10.70 -9.18
CA ARG A 73 -20.98 -10.17 -9.01
C ARG A 73 -19.92 -11.27 -9.07
N ILE A 74 -20.18 -12.41 -8.43
CA ILE A 74 -19.28 -13.57 -8.46
C ILE A 74 -19.19 -14.12 -9.89
N ALA A 75 -20.32 -14.30 -10.57
CA ALA A 75 -20.36 -14.77 -11.95
C ALA A 75 -19.55 -13.86 -12.88
N ARG A 76 -19.72 -12.53 -12.78
CA ARG A 76 -18.93 -11.56 -13.56
C ARG A 76 -17.43 -11.66 -13.27
N SER A 77 -17.06 -11.88 -12.00
CA SER A 77 -15.66 -12.06 -11.60
C SER A 77 -15.07 -13.36 -12.15
N ASN A 78 -15.85 -14.44 -12.13
CA ASN A 78 -15.46 -15.75 -12.67
C ASN A 78 -15.28 -15.67 -14.19
N LEU A 79 -16.25 -15.12 -14.93
CA LEU A 79 -16.12 -14.90 -16.38
C LEU A 79 -14.84 -14.15 -16.76
N ARG A 80 -14.49 -13.11 -15.99
CA ARG A 80 -13.24 -12.36 -16.23
C ARG A 80 -11.98 -13.15 -15.86
N ARG A 81 -12.07 -14.06 -14.89
CA ARG A 81 -10.97 -15.00 -14.58
C ARG A 81 -10.80 -15.99 -15.72
N ASP A 82 -11.89 -16.58 -16.19
CA ASP A 82 -11.89 -17.61 -17.24
C ASP A 82 -11.37 -17.02 -18.55
N ALA A 83 -11.77 -15.79 -18.91
CA ALA A 83 -11.21 -15.06 -20.04
C ALA A 83 -9.68 -14.82 -19.94
N LYS A 84 -9.13 -14.67 -18.73
CA LYS A 84 -7.66 -14.57 -18.54
C LYS A 84 -6.98 -15.91 -18.76
N VAL A 85 -7.63 -17.00 -18.37
CA VAL A 85 -7.10 -18.35 -18.60
C VAL A 85 -7.08 -18.62 -20.10
N GLU A 86 -8.18 -18.37 -20.82
CA GLU A 86 -8.20 -18.55 -22.28
C GLU A 86 -7.14 -17.67 -22.97
N ALA A 87 -7.01 -16.39 -22.58
CA ALA A 87 -5.98 -15.52 -23.16
C ALA A 87 -4.56 -16.06 -22.96
N ALA A 88 -4.27 -16.64 -21.79
CA ALA A 88 -2.98 -17.24 -21.50
C ALA A 88 -2.75 -18.54 -22.31
N GLU A 89 -3.78 -19.38 -22.44
CA GLU A 89 -3.71 -20.66 -23.18
C GLU A 89 -3.61 -20.45 -24.70
N THR A 90 -4.37 -19.51 -25.23
CA THR A 90 -4.45 -19.24 -26.68
C THR A 90 -3.40 -18.25 -27.17
N GLY A 91 -2.70 -17.57 -26.25
CA GLY A 91 -1.78 -16.48 -26.58
C GLY A 91 -2.47 -15.22 -27.14
N ARG A 92 -3.80 -15.20 -27.18
CA ARG A 92 -4.59 -14.04 -27.63
C ARG A 92 -4.50 -12.92 -26.61
N PRO A 93 -4.51 -11.64 -27.03
CA PRO A 93 -4.59 -10.56 -26.06
C PRO A 93 -5.93 -10.62 -25.31
N LEU A 94 -5.87 -10.40 -23.99
CA LEU A 94 -7.05 -10.45 -23.10
C LEU A 94 -8.21 -9.56 -23.58
N GLU A 95 -7.91 -8.43 -24.20
CA GLU A 95 -8.91 -7.51 -24.74
C GLU A 95 -9.76 -8.16 -25.83
N ASP A 96 -9.17 -9.03 -26.67
CA ASP A 96 -9.88 -9.70 -27.76
C ASP A 96 -10.70 -10.89 -27.27
N VAL A 97 -10.21 -11.63 -26.28
CA VAL A 97 -10.98 -12.69 -25.61
C VAL A 97 -12.21 -12.10 -24.91
N LEU A 98 -12.03 -11.00 -24.16
CA LEU A 98 -13.14 -10.30 -23.51
C LEU A 98 -14.16 -9.78 -24.53
N ARG A 99 -13.70 -9.23 -25.67
CA ARG A 99 -14.58 -8.79 -26.76
C ARG A 99 -15.36 -9.94 -27.40
N ALA A 100 -14.71 -11.08 -27.60
CA ALA A 100 -15.35 -12.27 -28.16
C ALA A 100 -16.46 -12.83 -27.25
N TRP A 101 -16.29 -12.70 -25.92
CA TRP A 101 -17.27 -13.12 -24.93
C TRP A 101 -18.34 -12.04 -24.63
N ASP A 102 -18.37 -10.95 -25.41
CA ASP A 102 -19.22 -9.78 -25.20
C ASP A 102 -19.09 -9.15 -23.79
N ILE A 103 -17.94 -9.35 -23.14
CA ILE A 103 -17.61 -8.74 -21.86
C ILE A 103 -16.93 -7.41 -22.15
N LYS A 104 -17.59 -6.30 -21.84
CA LYS A 104 -16.99 -4.96 -22.01
C LYS A 104 -15.59 -4.94 -21.37
N PRO A 105 -14.51 -4.70 -22.15
CA PRO A 105 -13.18 -4.60 -21.59
C PRO A 105 -13.16 -3.49 -20.55
N ALA A 106 -12.31 -3.61 -19.53
CA ALA A 106 -12.14 -2.49 -18.61
C ALA A 106 -11.72 -1.28 -19.45
N ALA A 107 -12.48 -0.20 -19.39
CA ALA A 107 -12.10 1.03 -20.06
C ALA A 107 -10.67 1.35 -19.62
N ARG A 108 -9.75 1.53 -20.58
CA ARG A 108 -8.41 2.02 -20.26
C ARG A 108 -8.61 3.28 -19.44
N ALA A 109 -8.10 3.28 -18.20
CA ALA A 109 -8.12 4.48 -17.39
C ALA A 109 -7.43 5.55 -18.22
N LYS A 110 -8.12 6.67 -18.49
CA LYS A 110 -7.44 7.83 -19.07
C LYS A 110 -6.24 8.09 -18.16
N PRO A 111 -5.01 8.24 -18.70
CA PRO A 111 -3.87 8.59 -17.86
C PRO A 111 -4.30 9.80 -17.04
N ALA A 112 -4.15 9.72 -15.72
CA ALA A 112 -4.51 10.84 -14.86
C ALA A 112 -3.82 12.05 -15.46
N SER A 113 -4.61 13.03 -15.94
CA SER A 113 -4.09 14.32 -16.34
C SER A 113 -3.47 14.89 -15.09
N ARG A 114 -2.17 14.65 -14.89
CA ARG A 114 -1.45 15.13 -13.72
C ARG A 114 -1.63 16.64 -13.79
N PRO A 115 -2.37 17.30 -12.87
CA PRO A 115 -2.44 18.74 -12.89
C PRO A 115 -0.98 19.19 -12.84
N ARG A 116 -0.56 19.99 -13.82
CA ARG A 116 0.77 20.62 -13.77
C ARG A 116 0.79 21.34 -12.44
N ARG A 117 1.51 20.79 -11.45
CA ARG A 117 1.74 21.50 -10.18
C ARG A 117 2.40 22.80 -10.61
N ARG A 118 1.73 23.94 -10.40
CA ARG A 118 2.44 25.22 -10.50
C ARG A 118 3.66 25.09 -9.59
N PRO A 119 4.87 25.41 -10.06
CA PRO A 119 6.02 25.42 -9.18
C PRO A 119 5.65 26.32 -8.00
N THR A 120 5.75 25.77 -6.79
CA THR A 120 5.68 26.56 -5.57
C THR A 120 6.80 27.60 -5.68
N PRO A 121 6.49 28.91 -5.64
CA PRO A 121 7.55 29.91 -5.62
C PRO A 121 8.48 29.60 -4.45
N ARG A 122 9.80 29.64 -4.68
CA ARG A 122 10.77 29.43 -3.61
C ARG A 122 10.58 30.53 -2.57
N CYS A 123 10.76 30.22 -1.29
CA CYS A 123 10.55 31.16 -0.18
C CYS A 123 11.34 32.47 -0.27
N ASN A 124 12.29 32.59 -1.21
CA ASN A 124 13.18 33.73 -1.37
C ASN A 124 12.95 34.52 -2.68
N GLU A 125 11.93 34.17 -3.48
CA GLU A 125 11.50 34.96 -4.65
C GLU A 125 10.77 36.23 -4.14
N GLY A 126 11.55 37.20 -3.66
CA GLY A 126 11.07 38.44 -3.06
C GLY A 126 11.90 38.98 -1.89
N SER A 127 12.92 38.24 -1.42
CA SER A 127 13.88 38.79 -0.45
C SER A 127 14.83 39.77 -1.13
N ALA A 128 15.04 40.95 -0.54
CA ALA A 128 15.96 41.99 -1.02
C ALA A 128 17.45 41.58 -1.06
N THR A 129 17.77 40.34 -0.66
CA THR A 129 19.12 39.79 -0.50
C THR A 129 19.52 38.77 -1.56
N THR A 130 18.65 38.42 -2.52
CA THR A 130 19.04 37.55 -3.65
C THR A 130 19.56 38.39 -4.83
N PRO A 131 20.86 38.32 -5.19
CA PRO A 131 21.35 38.99 -6.38
C PRO A 131 20.72 38.36 -7.61
N ASN A 132 20.21 39.22 -8.50
CA ASN A 132 19.67 38.82 -9.80
C ASN A 132 20.84 38.29 -10.64
N LEU A 133 20.97 36.96 -10.75
CA LEU A 133 21.93 36.36 -11.68
C LEU A 133 21.48 36.68 -13.09
N GLU A 134 22.08 37.72 -13.66
CA GLU A 134 21.95 38.07 -15.08
C GLU A 134 22.27 36.83 -15.91
N ARG A 135 21.28 36.40 -16.69
CA ARG A 135 21.48 35.42 -17.75
C ARG A 135 22.40 36.04 -18.79
N THR A 136 23.66 35.62 -18.79
CA THR A 136 24.55 35.78 -19.93
C THR A 136 23.92 35.12 -21.15
N ARG A 137 23.95 35.86 -22.27
CA ARG A 137 23.37 35.51 -23.57
C ARG A 137 24.10 34.36 -24.24
#